data_AF-A0A7S2W526-F1
#
_entry.id   AF-A0A7S2W526-F1
#
_cell.length_a   1.000
_cell.length_b   1.000
_cell.length_c   1.000
_cell.angle_alpha   90.00
_cell.angle_beta   90.00
_cell.angle_gamma   90.00
#
_symmetry.space_group_name_H-M   'P 1'
#
loop_
_entity.id
_entity.type
_entity.pdbx_description
1 polymer ?
#
loop_
_entity_poly.entity_id
_entity_poly.type
_entity_poly.pdbx_seq_one_letter_code
_entity_poly.pdbx_strand_id
1 'polypeptide(L)'
;KDPKLAEEDWERFLPKFQKKNVQRKKPHQVMKENQQQKESDQPNKTKQKRTYTPFPPAQLPSKVDLQLDSGEYFLTEHERKAKKMAEKRAQSAIKSLERKEAREKQFVAPTNTSEQTQEKTLNQKSDDSSLDVEKLKSKFASAGSKRKADKDLDVSNFIEGSSQSESK
;
A
#
# COMPACT_ATOMS: atom_id res chain seq x y z
N LYS A 1 7.36 58.20 -41.00
CA LYS A 1 7.54 57.31 -42.17
C LYS A 1 9.00 57.44 -42.53
N ASP A 2 9.81 56.48 -42.10
CA ASP A 2 11.26 56.63 -42.14
C ASP A 2 11.76 56.14 -43.50
N PRO A 3 12.35 57.02 -44.34
CA PRO A 3 12.74 56.66 -45.70
C PRO A 3 13.86 55.62 -45.75
N LYS A 4 14.59 55.44 -44.64
CA LYS A 4 15.68 54.46 -44.50
C LYS A 4 15.19 53.01 -44.35
N LEU A 5 13.93 52.81 -43.98
CA LEU A 5 13.38 51.48 -43.67
C LEU A 5 12.56 50.89 -44.83
N ALA A 6 12.61 51.53 -46.00
CA ALA A 6 11.86 51.13 -47.19
C ALA A 6 12.47 49.91 -47.89
N GLU A 7 13.78 49.72 -47.79
CA GLU A 7 14.51 48.59 -48.40
C GLU A 7 14.75 47.44 -47.41
N GLU A 8 14.34 47.60 -46.15
CA GLU A 8 14.55 46.62 -45.08
C GLU A 8 13.29 45.79 -44.77
N ASP A 9 13.51 44.60 -44.21
CA ASP A 9 12.45 43.67 -43.84
C ASP A 9 11.62 44.15 -42.63
N TRP A 10 10.30 44.20 -42.82
CA TRP A 10 9.34 44.66 -41.81
C TRP A 10 8.94 43.58 -40.80
N GLU A 11 9.37 42.33 -40.97
CA GLU A 11 9.01 41.21 -40.08
C GLU A 11 9.30 41.47 -38.58
N ARG A 12 10.28 42.33 -38.26
CA ARG A 12 10.61 42.71 -36.86
C ARG A 12 9.59 43.66 -36.24
N PHE A 13 8.88 44.42 -37.06
CA PHE A 13 7.85 45.36 -36.64
C PHE A 13 6.45 44.75 -36.74
N LEU A 14 6.29 43.64 -37.47
CA LEU A 14 5.05 42.89 -37.51
C LEU A 14 4.89 42.01 -36.26
N PRO A 15 3.70 41.97 -35.65
CA PRO A 15 3.40 41.01 -34.59
C PRO A 15 3.66 39.57 -35.06
N LYS A 16 4.52 38.84 -34.35
CA LYS A 16 4.86 37.46 -34.68
C LYS A 16 3.67 36.54 -34.43
N PHE A 17 3.01 36.11 -35.50
CA PHE A 17 1.89 35.18 -35.40
C PHE A 17 2.39 33.76 -35.14
N GLN A 18 2.22 33.26 -33.91
CA GLN A 18 2.59 31.89 -33.57
C GLN A 18 1.65 30.90 -34.29
N LYS A 19 2.21 29.94 -35.03
CA LYS A 19 1.42 28.89 -35.70
C LYS A 19 0.81 27.95 -34.67
N LYS A 20 -0.40 28.25 -34.24
CA LYS A 20 -1.23 27.35 -33.43
C LYS A 20 -1.80 26.27 -34.34
N ASN A 21 -1.10 25.14 -34.46
CA ASN A 21 -1.59 23.98 -35.20
C ASN A 21 -2.71 23.32 -34.38
N VAL A 22 -3.93 23.85 -34.50
CA VAL A 22 -5.10 23.35 -33.76
C VAL A 22 -5.39 21.93 -34.20
N GLN A 23 -5.45 21.00 -33.23
CA GLN A 23 -5.75 19.61 -33.51
C GLN A 23 -7.14 19.49 -34.14
N ARG A 24 -7.19 18.96 -35.36
CA ARG A 24 -8.45 18.69 -36.06
C ARG A 24 -9.03 17.37 -35.55
N LYS A 25 -10.36 17.30 -35.41
CA LYS A 25 -11.04 16.05 -35.04
C LYS A 25 -10.76 14.99 -36.12
N LYS A 26 -10.23 13.84 -35.70
CA LYS A 26 -9.98 12.71 -36.60
C LYS A 26 -11.31 12.21 -37.20
N PRO A 27 -11.34 11.80 -38.48
CA PRO A 27 -12.56 11.30 -39.11
C PRO A 27 -13.06 10.03 -38.42
N HIS A 28 -14.38 9.82 -38.46
CA HIS A 28 -15.04 8.74 -37.72
C HIS A 28 -14.50 7.34 -38.09
N GLN A 29 -14.07 7.13 -39.34
CA GLN A 29 -13.49 5.87 -39.81
C GLN A 29 -12.18 5.54 -39.08
N VAL A 30 -11.26 6.50 -38.99
CA VAL A 30 -9.99 6.34 -38.26
C VAL A 30 -10.23 6.10 -36.76
N MET A 31 -11.30 6.67 -36.19
CA MET A 31 -11.68 6.38 -34.81
C MET A 31 -12.24 4.96 -34.61
N LYS A 32 -12.91 4.37 -35.61
CA LYS A 32 -13.42 2.99 -35.55
C LYS A 32 -12.29 1.97 -35.71
N GLU A 33 -11.38 2.21 -36.64
CA GLU A 33 -10.21 1.35 -36.88
C GLU A 33 -9.27 1.30 -35.66
N ASN A 34 -8.97 2.46 -35.05
CA ASN A 34 -8.19 2.53 -33.80
C ASN A 34 -8.94 1.94 -32.59
N GLN A 35 -10.26 1.76 -32.64
CA GLN A 35 -11.02 1.05 -31.60
C GLN A 35 -10.92 -0.46 -31.77
N GLN A 36 -10.95 -0.95 -33.02
CA GLN A 36 -10.77 -2.36 -33.34
C GLN A 36 -9.36 -2.86 -33.00
N GLN A 37 -8.32 -2.07 -33.28
CA GLN A 37 -6.95 -2.39 -32.86
C GLN A 37 -6.73 -2.31 -31.34
N LYS A 38 -7.60 -1.63 -30.58
CA LYS A 38 -7.54 -1.58 -29.11
C LYS A 38 -8.32 -2.70 -28.42
N GLU A 39 -9.21 -3.37 -29.14
CA GLU A 39 -9.97 -4.53 -28.64
C GLU A 39 -9.12 -5.79 -28.50
N SER A 40 -7.98 -5.91 -29.22
CA SER A 40 -7.06 -7.04 -29.07
C SER A 40 -6.26 -7.01 -27.76
N ASP A 41 -6.00 -5.82 -27.22
CA ASP A 41 -5.00 -5.66 -26.14
C ASP A 41 -5.62 -5.40 -24.76
N GLN A 42 -6.90 -4.96 -24.67
CA GLN A 42 -7.60 -4.69 -23.41
C GLN A 42 -9.14 -4.81 -23.58
N PRO A 43 -9.81 -5.87 -23.07
CA PRO A 43 -11.22 -6.13 -23.36
C PRO A 43 -12.24 -5.18 -22.69
N ASN A 44 -11.82 -4.31 -21.77
CA ASN A 44 -12.75 -3.65 -20.83
C ASN A 44 -12.96 -2.14 -21.02
N LYS A 45 -12.67 -1.56 -22.20
CA LYS A 45 -12.85 -0.10 -22.37
C LYS A 45 -13.19 0.39 -23.78
N THR A 46 -13.92 -0.38 -24.59
CA THR A 46 -14.56 0.18 -25.78
C THR A 46 -15.91 0.81 -25.44
N LYS A 47 -16.11 2.05 -25.91
CA LYS A 47 -17.31 2.87 -25.67
C LYS A 47 -18.45 2.39 -26.56
N GLN A 48 -18.90 1.15 -26.38
CA GLN A 48 -20.13 0.71 -27.02
C GLN A 48 -21.31 1.55 -26.50
N LYS A 49 -22.18 2.01 -27.41
CA LYS A 49 -23.37 2.78 -27.05
C LYS A 49 -24.25 1.91 -26.15
N ARG A 50 -24.71 2.43 -25.01
CA ARG A 50 -25.59 1.70 -24.10
C ARG A 50 -26.88 1.33 -24.84
N THR A 51 -27.23 0.04 -24.83
CA THR A 51 -28.52 -0.45 -25.34
C THR A 51 -29.65 0.27 -24.61
N TYR A 52 -30.67 0.71 -25.35
CA TYR A 52 -31.81 1.43 -24.77
C TYR A 52 -32.57 0.51 -23.81
N THR A 53 -32.61 0.89 -22.53
CA THR A 53 -33.42 0.23 -21.50
C THR A 53 -34.59 1.16 -21.15
N PRO A 54 -35.85 0.72 -21.31
CA PRO A 54 -37.02 1.59 -21.12
C PRO A 54 -37.24 1.99 -19.65
N PHE A 55 -36.67 1.24 -18.71
CA PHE A 55 -36.73 1.54 -17.29
C PHE A 55 -35.47 2.30 -16.85
N PRO A 56 -35.62 3.33 -16.00
CA PRO A 56 -34.46 3.98 -15.41
C PRO A 56 -33.70 2.99 -14.52
N PRO A 57 -32.38 3.19 -14.30
CA PRO A 57 -31.66 2.45 -13.29
C PRO A 57 -32.25 2.74 -11.90
N ALA A 58 -32.10 1.79 -10.97
CA ALA A 58 -32.51 1.97 -9.59
C ALA A 58 -31.78 3.17 -8.96
N GLN A 59 -32.48 3.89 -8.07
CA GLN A 59 -31.88 4.97 -7.31
C GLN A 59 -30.87 4.41 -6.30
N LEU A 60 -29.79 5.14 -6.04
CA LEU A 60 -28.87 4.78 -4.98
C LEU A 60 -29.57 4.99 -3.62
N PRO A 61 -29.51 4.02 -2.69
CA PRO A 61 -30.16 4.16 -1.39
C PRO A 61 -29.53 5.32 -0.61
N SER A 62 -30.35 5.99 0.21
CA SER A 62 -29.85 7.06 1.07
C SER A 62 -28.99 6.49 2.20
N LYS A 63 -28.21 7.37 2.87
CA LYS A 63 -27.44 6.97 4.05
C LYS A 63 -28.34 6.44 5.18
N VAL A 64 -29.56 6.98 5.28
CA VAL A 64 -30.54 6.54 6.28
C VAL A 64 -31.02 5.13 5.94
N ASP A 65 -31.36 4.89 4.68
CA ASP A 65 -31.84 3.58 4.22
C ASP A 65 -30.77 2.49 4.43
N LEU A 66 -29.51 2.77 4.09
CA LEU A 66 -28.39 1.84 4.33
C LEU A 66 -28.20 1.51 5.82
N GLN A 67 -28.46 2.48 6.71
CA GLN A 67 -28.37 2.27 8.16
C GLN A 67 -29.58 1.54 8.74
N LEU A 68 -30.75 1.71 8.12
CA LEU A 68 -31.97 0.98 8.47
C LEU A 68 -31.87 -0.48 8.01
N ASP A 69 -31.44 -0.72 6.77
CA ASP A 69 -31.21 -2.04 6.20
C ASP A 69 -30.16 -2.83 7.00
N SER A 70 -29.10 -2.17 7.47
CA SER A 70 -28.08 -2.79 8.32
C SER A 70 -28.49 -2.93 9.79
N GLY A 71 -29.61 -2.31 10.20
CA GLY A 71 -30.07 -2.21 11.59
C GLY A 71 -29.19 -1.32 12.48
N GLU A 72 -28.17 -0.65 11.94
CA GLU A 72 -27.25 0.21 12.69
C GLU A 72 -27.84 1.56 13.08
N TYR A 73 -28.95 1.96 12.46
CA TYR A 73 -29.64 3.21 12.76
C TYR A 73 -30.14 3.27 14.21
N PHE A 74 -30.61 2.12 14.73
CA PHE A 74 -31.15 2.01 16.08
C PHE A 74 -30.08 1.83 17.16
N LEU A 75 -28.86 1.47 16.79
CA LEU A 75 -27.76 1.30 17.73
C LEU A 75 -27.20 2.65 18.19
N THR A 76 -26.90 2.75 19.48
CA THR A 76 -26.22 3.91 20.06
C THR A 76 -24.77 4.00 19.55
N GLU A 77 -24.17 5.19 19.62
CA GLU A 77 -22.77 5.37 19.20
C GLU A 77 -21.80 4.50 19.99
N HIS A 78 -22.10 4.27 21.29
CA HIS A 78 -21.31 3.41 22.16
C HIS A 78 -21.35 1.94 21.70
N GLU A 79 -22.53 1.40 21.39
CA GLU A 79 -22.68 0.03 20.88
C GLU A 79 -22.00 -0.15 19.53
N ARG A 80 -22.12 0.85 18.64
CA ARG A 80 -21.42 0.84 17.35
C ARG A 80 -19.90 0.81 17.52
N LYS A 81 -19.36 1.59 18.47
CA LYS A 81 -17.93 1.57 18.82
C LYS A 81 -17.51 0.23 19.41
N ALA A 82 -18.32 -0.36 20.29
CA ALA A 82 -18.05 -1.67 20.88
C ALA A 82 -18.00 -2.77 19.81
N LYS A 83 -18.97 -2.80 18.89
CA LYS A 83 -19.00 -3.74 17.74
C LYS A 83 -17.75 -3.60 16.87
N LYS A 84 -17.36 -2.37 16.54
CA LYS A 84 -16.14 -2.08 15.76
C LYS A 84 -14.87 -2.55 16.47
N MET A 85 -14.79 -2.39 17.79
CA MET A 85 -13.65 -2.86 18.58
C MET A 85 -13.60 -4.39 18.67
N ALA A 86 -14.75 -5.05 18.79
CA ALA A 86 -14.84 -6.51 18.76
C ALA A 86 -14.39 -7.08 17.41
N GLU A 87 -14.82 -6.48 16.30
CA GLU A 87 -14.40 -6.86 14.95
C GLU A 87 -12.88 -6.75 14.77
N LYS A 88 -12.29 -5.62 15.20
CA LYS A 88 -10.83 -5.43 15.18
C LYS A 88 -10.10 -6.50 16.01
N ARG A 89 -10.63 -6.85 17.19
CA ARG A 89 -10.06 -7.92 18.02
C ARG A 89 -10.12 -9.26 17.29
N ALA A 90 -11.25 -9.62 16.69
CA ALA A 90 -11.40 -10.85 15.92
C ALA A 90 -10.41 -10.92 14.75
N GLN A 91 -10.30 -9.84 13.96
CA GLN A 91 -9.33 -9.76 12.86
C GLN A 91 -7.88 -9.88 13.36
N SER A 92 -7.56 -9.28 14.51
CA SER A 92 -6.22 -9.39 15.10
C SER A 92 -5.91 -10.82 15.60
N ALA A 93 -6.92 -11.51 16.12
CA ALA A 93 -6.79 -12.91 16.54
C ALA A 93 -6.52 -13.82 15.33
N ILE A 94 -7.27 -13.65 14.24
CA ILE A 94 -7.06 -14.40 12.98
C ILE A 94 -5.63 -14.19 12.47
N LYS A 95 -5.17 -12.94 12.35
CA LYS A 95 -3.79 -12.63 11.92
C LYS A 95 -2.72 -13.22 12.85
N SER A 96 -3.00 -13.27 14.15
CA SER A 96 -2.08 -13.88 15.11
C SER A 96 -1.98 -15.39 14.89
N LEU A 97 -3.10 -16.07 14.60
CA LEU A 97 -3.12 -17.48 14.25
C LEU A 97 -2.37 -17.74 12.95
N GLU A 98 -2.66 -16.98 11.88
CA GLU A 98 -1.95 -17.10 10.60
C GLU A 98 -0.43 -16.93 10.76
N ARG A 99 0.02 -15.98 11.60
CA ARG A 99 1.45 -15.78 11.89
C ARG A 99 2.05 -16.95 12.68
N LYS A 100 1.29 -17.53 13.62
CA LYS A 100 1.74 -18.72 14.36
C LYS A 100 1.89 -19.91 13.42
N GLU A 101 0.90 -20.18 12.57
CA GLU A 101 0.95 -21.24 11.57
C GLU A 101 2.12 -21.05 10.60
N ALA A 102 2.35 -19.81 10.12
CA ALA A 102 3.48 -19.51 9.26
C ALA A 102 4.83 -19.77 9.96
N ARG A 103 4.92 -19.44 11.26
CA ARG A 103 6.11 -19.74 12.06
C ARG A 103 6.28 -21.24 12.24
N GLU A 104 5.24 -21.97 12.62
CA GLU A 104 5.29 -23.43 12.78
C GLU A 104 5.74 -24.12 11.48
N LYS A 105 5.24 -23.68 10.33
CA LYS A 105 5.68 -24.16 9.00
C LYS A 105 7.18 -23.93 8.74
N GLN A 106 7.77 -22.86 9.27
CA GLN A 106 9.21 -22.60 9.15
C GLN A 106 10.06 -23.52 10.04
N PHE A 107 9.49 -24.00 11.15
CA PHE A 107 10.17 -24.91 12.09
C PHE A 107 10.03 -26.38 11.70
N VAL A 108 9.10 -26.72 10.80
CA VAL A 108 9.03 -28.04 10.21
C VAL A 108 10.15 -28.18 9.18
N ALA A 109 11.09 -29.08 9.43
CA ALA A 109 12.12 -29.41 8.44
C ALA A 109 11.45 -29.88 7.13
N PRO A 110 11.92 -29.44 5.96
CA PRO A 110 11.39 -29.91 4.69
C PRO A 110 11.52 -31.44 4.64
N THR A 111 10.45 -32.12 4.23
CA THR A 111 10.49 -33.58 4.06
C THR A 111 11.52 -33.91 2.99
N ASN A 112 12.51 -34.73 3.33
CA ASN A 112 13.51 -35.25 2.40
C ASN A 112 12.86 -36.23 1.41
N THR A 113 12.03 -35.75 0.49
CA THR A 113 11.73 -36.44 -0.78
C THR A 113 12.70 -35.96 -1.86
N SER A 114 13.97 -35.85 -1.49
CA SER A 114 15.12 -35.93 -2.37
C SER A 114 16.17 -36.82 -1.69
N GLU A 115 15.75 -37.99 -1.23
CA GLU A 115 16.65 -39.13 -1.17
C GLU A 115 17.01 -39.50 -2.61
N GLN A 116 18.00 -38.80 -3.15
CA GLN A 116 19.01 -39.26 -4.11
C GLN A 116 19.67 -38.03 -4.72
N THR A 117 20.99 -37.96 -4.57
CA THR A 117 21.93 -36.99 -5.18
C THR A 117 22.33 -35.83 -4.26
N GLN A 118 23.22 -36.10 -3.31
CA GLN A 118 24.56 -35.51 -3.28
C GLN A 118 25.31 -35.97 -2.02
N GLU A 119 26.05 -37.08 -2.18
CA GLU A 119 27.20 -37.33 -1.34
C GLU A 119 28.32 -36.31 -1.67
N LYS A 120 29.03 -35.88 -0.61
CA LYS A 120 30.34 -35.19 -0.59
C LYS A 120 30.26 -33.71 -1.00
N THR A 121 30.44 -32.76 -0.09
CA THR A 121 31.73 -32.46 0.54
C THR A 121 31.60 -31.82 1.93
N LEU A 122 32.02 -32.54 2.97
CA LEU A 122 32.34 -31.96 4.26
C LEU A 122 33.82 -31.53 4.24
N ASN A 123 34.07 -30.27 3.94
CA ASN A 123 35.29 -29.59 4.38
C ASN A 123 35.14 -28.07 4.27
N GLN A 124 34.67 -27.44 5.35
CA GLN A 124 35.27 -26.23 5.92
C GLN A 124 34.52 -25.87 7.21
N LYS A 125 35.22 -26.08 8.33
CA LYS A 125 34.95 -25.41 9.58
C LYS A 125 35.04 -23.90 9.32
N SER A 126 33.92 -23.19 9.43
CA SER A 126 33.95 -21.78 9.78
C SER A 126 33.15 -21.62 11.05
N ASP A 127 33.88 -21.47 12.16
CA ASP A 127 33.38 -20.91 13.42
C ASP A 127 32.78 -19.53 13.11
N ASP A 128 31.47 -19.50 12.87
CA ASP A 128 30.69 -18.26 12.80
C ASP A 128 29.52 -18.34 13.78
N SER A 129 29.81 -18.82 14.99
CA SER A 129 28.92 -18.82 16.15
C SER A 129 29.49 -18.02 17.32
N SER A 130 30.43 -17.11 17.06
CA SER A 130 30.83 -16.09 18.03
C SER A 130 30.18 -14.77 17.65
N LEU A 131 28.93 -14.59 18.09
CA LEU A 131 28.34 -13.25 18.15
C LEU A 131 29.26 -12.39 19.02
N ASP A 132 30.02 -11.51 18.39
CA ASP A 132 31.06 -10.70 19.00
C ASP A 132 30.47 -9.77 20.07
N VAL A 133 30.45 -10.27 21.31
CA VAL A 133 29.85 -9.62 22.48
C VAL A 133 30.49 -8.24 22.72
N GLU A 134 31.74 -8.06 22.33
CA GLU A 134 32.46 -6.79 22.45
C GLU A 134 31.96 -5.75 21.43
N LYS A 135 31.66 -6.17 20.19
CA LYS A 135 31.01 -5.31 19.19
C LYS A 135 29.58 -4.92 19.59
N LEU A 136 28.85 -5.81 20.26
CA LEU A 136 27.51 -5.50 20.79
C LEU A 136 27.58 -4.55 22.00
N LYS A 137 28.49 -4.80 22.95
CA LYS A 137 28.72 -3.92 24.11
C LYS A 137 29.15 -2.51 23.70
N SER A 138 30.09 -2.40 22.75
CA SER A 138 30.56 -1.10 22.25
C SER A 138 29.48 -0.32 21.49
N LYS A 139 28.61 -1.01 20.74
CA LYS A 139 27.45 -0.38 20.08
C LYS A 139 26.41 0.13 21.09
N PHE A 140 26.12 -0.60 22.16
CA PHE A 140 25.20 -0.11 23.20
C PHE A 140 25.80 0.99 24.07
N ALA A 141 27.11 0.94 24.39
CA ALA A 141 27.80 2.00 25.13
C ALA A 141 27.84 3.32 24.34
N SER A 142 28.11 3.26 23.03
CA SER A 142 28.10 4.43 22.16
C SER A 142 26.69 4.97 21.86
N ALA A 143 25.68 4.10 21.80
CA ALA A 143 24.29 4.50 21.64
C ALA A 143 23.65 5.04 22.94
N GLY A 144 24.07 4.56 24.11
CA GLY A 144 23.57 4.98 25.43
C GLY A 144 23.95 6.41 25.80
N SER A 145 25.09 6.92 25.32
CA SER A 145 25.56 8.28 25.61
C SER A 145 24.67 9.40 25.01
N LYS A 146 23.84 9.08 24.00
CA LYS A 146 22.92 10.05 23.38
C LYS A 146 21.54 10.14 24.04
N ARG A 147 21.20 9.29 25.00
CA ARG A 147 19.99 9.43 25.81
C ARG A 147 20.42 9.88 27.19
N LYS A 148 20.07 11.11 27.58
CA LYS A 148 20.20 11.51 28.99
C LYS A 148 19.44 10.47 29.82
N ALA A 149 20.15 9.84 30.73
CA ALA A 149 19.59 8.90 31.69
C ALA A 149 18.55 9.66 32.53
N ASP A 150 17.27 9.33 32.33
CA ASP A 150 16.28 9.55 33.36
C ASP A 150 16.59 8.53 34.47
N LYS A 151 16.88 8.99 35.68
CA LYS A 151 17.45 8.17 36.75
C LYS A 151 16.44 7.20 37.40
N ASP A 152 15.24 7.10 36.84
CA ASP A 152 14.11 6.39 37.44
C ASP A 152 13.76 5.06 36.74
N LEU A 153 14.60 4.57 35.82
CA LEU A 153 14.42 3.25 35.19
C LEU A 153 15.22 2.17 35.94
N ASP A 154 14.66 1.71 37.06
CA ASP A 154 15.16 0.52 37.76
C ASP A 154 14.85 -0.75 36.95
N VAL A 155 15.88 -1.57 36.72
CA VAL A 155 15.83 -2.82 35.95
C VAL A 155 14.99 -3.88 36.69
N SER A 156 14.85 -3.75 38.01
CA SER A 156 14.01 -4.62 38.85
C SER A 156 12.54 -4.66 38.39
N ASN A 157 12.00 -3.54 37.91
CA ASN A 157 10.63 -3.43 37.40
C ASN A 157 10.37 -4.18 36.07
N PHE A 158 11.43 -4.58 35.36
CA PHE A 158 11.29 -5.29 34.09
C PHE A 158 11.37 -6.82 34.24
N ILE A 159 12.07 -7.30 35.27
CA ILE A 159 12.23 -8.74 35.54
C ILE A 159 11.06 -9.26 36.37
N GLU A 160 10.52 -8.45 37.28
CA GLU A 160 9.43 -8.84 38.15
C GLU A 160 8.09 -8.52 37.48
N GLY A 161 7.68 -9.41 36.56
CA GLY A 161 6.36 -9.36 35.97
C GLY A 161 5.28 -9.34 37.05
N SER A 162 4.42 -8.31 37.00
CA SER A 162 3.00 -8.38 37.31
C SER A 162 2.62 -9.36 38.44
N SER A 163 3.10 -9.12 39.66
CA SER A 163 2.55 -9.78 40.85
C SER A 163 2.67 -8.87 42.07
N GLN A 164 1.77 -7.89 42.19
CA GLN A 164 1.12 -7.56 43.47
C GLN A 164 -0.22 -6.88 43.20
N SER A 165 -1.25 -7.55 43.69
CA SER A 165 -2.64 -7.18 43.84
C SER A 165 -2.84 -6.11 44.93
N GLU A 166 -3.97 -5.40 44.83
CA GLU A 166 -4.84 -4.93 45.92
C GLU A 166 -4.20 -4.41 47.22
N SER A 167 -4.43 -3.13 47.55
CA SER A 167 -5.18 -2.69 48.77
C SER A 167 -5.04 -1.18 49.05
N LYS A 168 -6.11 -0.43 48.78
CA LYS A 168 -6.86 0.47 49.68
C LYS A 168 -7.70 1.47 48.89
#